data_AF-A0A285EHA0-F1
#
_entry.id   AF-A0A285EHA0-F1
#
_cell.length_a   1.000
_cell.length_b   1.000
_cell.length_c   1.000
_cell.angle_alpha   90.00
_cell.angle_beta   90.00
_cell.angle_gamma   90.00
#
_symmetry.space_group_name_H-M   'P 1'
#
loop_
_entity.id
_entity.type
_entity.pdbx_description
1 polymer ?
#
loop_
_entity_poly.entity_id
_entity_poly.type
_entity_poly.pdbx_seq_one_letter_code
_entity_poly.pdbx_strand_id
1 'polypeptide(L)' 'MICGMRFVLEVDLDAGALAGERRGDELGRILRYWGGSMKQVELAPGARQDLYDSDYTAVGSWRVEPD' A
#
# COMPACT_ATOMS: atom_id res chain seq x y z
N MET A 1 -6.54 2.11 29.14
CA MET A 1 -5.61 1.64 28.11
C MET A 1 -6.17 2.10 26.79
N ILE A 2 -5.55 3.08 26.14
CA ILE A 2 -5.92 3.42 24.77
C ILE A 2 -5.17 2.40 23.91
N CYS A 3 -5.87 1.47 23.25
CA CYS A 3 -5.26 0.71 22.16
C CYS A 3 -4.90 1.76 21.10
N GLY A 4 -3.61 1.91 20.82
CA GLY A 4 -3.18 2.74 19.72
C GLY A 4 -3.52 2.07 18.38
N MET A 5 -3.09 2.69 17.29
CA MET A 5 -3.43 2.26 15.94
C MET A 5 -2.21 2.40 15.03
N ARG A 6 -1.94 1.34 14.28
CA ARG A 6 -0.79 1.21 13.39
C ARG A 6 -1.25 1.11 11.94
N PHE A 7 -0.67 1.94 11.08
CA PHE A 7 -0.80 1.79 9.63
C PHE A 7 0.38 0.97 9.10
N VAL A 8 0.09 -0.07 8.33
CA VAL A 8 1.10 -0.92 7.69
C VAL A 8 0.91 -0.89 6.19
N LEU A 9 1.98 -0.62 5.46
CA LEU A 9 2.06 -0.73 4.01
C LEU A 9 3.09 -1.78 3.67
N GLU A 10 2.65 -2.85 3.00
CA GLU A 10 3.52 -3.92 2.54
C GLU A 10 3.44 -4.01 1.01
N VAL A 11 4.61 -4.07 0.38
CA VAL A 11 4.78 -4.16 -1.06
C VAL A 11 5.77 -5.28 -1.35
N ASP A 12 5.37 -6.23 -2.19
CA ASP A 12 6.26 -7.23 -2.75
C ASP A 12 7.03 -6.64 -3.92
N LEU A 13 8.35 -6.47 -3.74
CA LEU A 13 9.22 -5.89 -4.75
C LEU A 13 9.57 -6.85 -5.88
N ASP A 14 9.29 -8.14 -5.73
CA ASP A 14 9.54 -9.17 -6.73
C ASP A 14 8.26 -9.56 -7.50
N ALA A 15 7.15 -8.84 -7.26
CA ALA A 15 5.87 -9.05 -7.95
C ALA A 15 5.67 -8.10 -9.14
N GLY A 16 5.07 -8.62 -10.22
CA GLY A 16 4.58 -7.82 -11.34
C GLY A 16 5.62 -6.86 -11.95
N ALA A 17 5.21 -5.63 -12.24
CA ALA A 17 6.06 -4.58 -12.80
C ALA A 17 7.14 -4.07 -11.82
N LEU A 18 7.09 -4.45 -10.54
CA LEU A 18 8.17 -4.20 -9.58
C LEU A 18 9.35 -5.17 -9.76
N ALA A 19 9.15 -6.31 -10.41
CA ALA A 19 10.15 -7.35 -10.62
C ALA A 19 11.13 -7.01 -11.77
N GLY A 20 11.85 -5.88 -11.67
CA GLY A 20 12.84 -5.51 -12.68
C GLY A 20 13.53 -4.16 -12.47
N GLU A 21 14.28 -3.72 -13.48
CA GLU A 21 15.11 -2.51 -13.45
C GLU A 21 14.33 -1.21 -13.15
N ARG A 22 13.01 -1.21 -13.38
CA ARG A 22 12.13 -0.05 -13.16
C ARG A 22 11.41 -0.06 -11.81
N ARG A 23 11.78 -0.96 -10.90
CA ARG A 23 11.18 -1.12 -9.57
C ARG A 23 11.02 0.19 -8.80
N GLY A 24 12.03 1.05 -8.83
CA GLY A 24 12.01 2.34 -8.12
C GLY A 24 10.95 3.30 -8.68
N ASP A 25 10.85 3.39 -10.00
CA ASP A 25 9.84 4.22 -10.68
C ASP A 25 8.43 3.75 -10.35
N GLU A 26 8.24 2.42 -10.39
CA GLU A 26 6.94 1.80 -10.16
C GLU A 26 6.50 1.91 -8.70
N LEU A 27 7.40 1.64 -7.75
CA LEU A 27 7.13 1.87 -6.33
C LEU A 27 6.79 3.34 -6.05
N GLY A 28 7.54 4.28 -6.64
CA GLY A 28 7.27 5.72 -6.50
C GLY A 28 5.90 6.13 -7.06
N ARG A 29 5.47 5.52 -8.17
CA ARG A 29 4.15 5.69 -8.75
C ARG A 29 3.06 5.21 -7.78
N ILE A 30 3.18 3.97 -7.29
CA ILE A 30 2.25 3.36 -6.33
C ILE A 30 2.11 4.25 -5.09
N LEU A 31 3.23 4.66 -4.48
CA LEU A 31 3.25 5.49 -3.27
C LEU A 31 2.60 6.86 -3.49
N ARG A 32 2.83 7.50 -4.65
CA ARG A 32 2.24 8.81 -4.95
C ARG A 32 0.72 8.72 -5.11
N TYR A 33 0.22 7.72 -5.84
CA TYR A 33 -1.21 7.53 -6.02
C TYR A 33 -1.90 7.16 -4.70
N TRP A 34 -1.38 6.15 -4.00
CA TRP A 34 -1.98 5.72 -2.74
C TRP A 34 -1.87 6.77 -1.65
N GLY A 35 -0.70 7.38 -1.48
CA GLY A 35 -0.50 8.47 -0.52
C GLY A 35 -1.45 9.65 -0.77
N GLY A 36 -1.75 9.97 -2.04
CA GLY A 36 -2.77 10.96 -2.39
C GLY A 36 -4.20 10.54 -2.02
N SER A 37 -4.55 9.28 -2.28
CA SER A 37 -5.88 8.71 -1.99
C SER A 37 -6.17 8.54 -0.50
N MET A 38 -5.16 8.54 0.38
CA MET A 38 -5.36 8.36 1.83
C MET A 38 -6.30 9.40 2.47
N LYS A 39 -6.50 10.56 1.83
CA LYS A 39 -7.47 11.58 2.27
C LYS A 39 -8.93 11.13 2.10
N GLN A 40 -9.18 10.04 1.39
CA GLN A 40 -10.50 9.55 1.00
C GLN A 40 -10.87 8.23 1.69
N VAL A 41 -9.96 7.65 2.47
CA VAL A 41 -10.18 6.38 3.17
C VAL A 41 -10.35 6.63 4.66
N GLU A 42 -11.22 5.85 5.29
CA GLU A 42 -11.36 5.85 6.74
C GLU A 42 -10.25 5.00 7.37
N LEU A 43 -9.39 5.62 8.17
CA LEU A 43 -8.29 4.95 8.87
C LEU A 43 -8.79 4.39 10.21
N ALA A 44 -9.59 3.33 10.14
CA ALA A 44 -10.11 2.60 11.30
C ALA A 44 -9.51 1.18 11.37
N PRO A 45 -9.38 0.57 12.57
CA PRO A 45 -8.94 -0.81 12.70
C PRO A 45 -9.75 -1.76 11.81
N GLY A 46 -9.05 -2.60 11.04
CA GLY A 46 -9.65 -3.51 10.08
C GLY A 46 -9.77 -2.94 8.66
N ALA A 47 -9.56 -1.63 8.45
CA ALA A 47 -9.44 -1.06 7.11
C ALA A 47 -8.23 -1.67 6.39
N ARG A 48 -8.44 -2.08 5.13
CA ARG A 48 -7.42 -2.70 4.28
C ARG A 48 -7.74 -2.48 2.81
N GLN A 49 -6.71 -2.39 1.98
CA GLN A 49 -6.88 -2.45 0.53
C GLN A 49 -5.63 -2.96 -0.17
N ASP A 50 -5.82 -3.65 -1.29
CA ASP A 50 -4.73 -4.14 -2.14
C ASP A 50 -4.10 -2.99 -2.95
N LEU A 51 -2.80 -3.10 -3.16
CA LEU A 51 -2.02 -2.23 -4.03
C LEU A 51 -1.86 -2.91 -5.38
N TYR A 52 -1.96 -2.13 -6.44
CA TYR A 52 -1.83 -2.60 -7.81
C TYR A 52 -0.72 -1.84 -8.53
N ASP A 53 0.06 -2.57 -9.32
CA ASP A 53 1.02 -1.99 -10.23
C ASP A 53 0.35 -1.35 -11.47
N SER A 54 1.15 -0.91 -12.43
CA SER A 54 0.65 -0.24 -13.64
C SER A 54 -0.16 -1.17 -14.54
N ASP A 55 0.05 -2.48 -14.40
CA ASP A 55 -0.54 -3.52 -15.22
C ASP A 55 -1.75 -4.15 -14.51
N TYR A 56 -2.21 -3.54 -13.42
CA TYR A 56 -3.29 -4.01 -12.56
C TYR A 56 -3.00 -5.37 -11.90
N THR A 57 -1.73 -5.69 -11.68
CA THR A 57 -1.32 -6.85 -10.88
C THR A 57 -1.30 -6.45 -9.41
N ALA A 58 -1.89 -7.28 -8.54
CA ALA A 58 -1.79 -7.07 -7.10
C ALA A 58 -0.35 -7.30 -6.62
N VAL A 59 0.22 -6.31 -5.96
CA VAL A 59 1.63 -6.30 -5.54
C VAL A 59 1.82 -6.03 -4.05
N GLY A 60 0.74 -5.92 -3.29
CA GLY A 60 0.82 -5.64 -1.86
C GLY A 60 -0.52 -5.20 -1.28
N SER A 61 -0.49 -4.67 -0.07
CA SER A 61 -1.67 -4.08 0.56
C SER A 61 -1.28 -3.07 1.63
N TRP A 62 -2.19 -2.15 1.94
CA TRP A 62 -2.14 -1.40 3.20
C TRP A 62 -3.23 -1.90 4.15
N ARG A 63 -3.00 -1.76 5.46
CA ARG A 63 -3.97 -2.08 6.51
C ARG A 63 -3.79 -1.20 7.74
N VAL A 64 -4.86 -1.05 8.52
CA VAL A 64 -4.85 -0.43 9.84
C VAL A 64 -5.12 -1.51 10.89
N GLU A 65 -4.20 -1.63 11.83
CA GLU A 65 -4.25 -2.61 12.91
C GLU A 65 -4.35 -1.91 14.28
N PRO A 66 -5.00 -2.54 15.27
CA PRO A 66 -4.83 -2.11 16.66
C PRO A 66 -3.39 -2.35 17.12
N ASP A 67 -2.87 -1.47 17.98
CA ASP A 67 -1.61 -1.69 18.71
C ASP A 67 -1.74 -2.79 19.77
#